data_AF-A0A9W7IRT8-F1
#
_entry.id   AF-A0A9W7IRT8-F1
#
_cell.length_a   1.000
_cell.length_b   1.000
_cell.length_c   1.000
_cell.angle_alpha   90.00
_cell.angle_beta   90.00
_cell.angle_gamma   90.00
#
_symmetry.space_group_name_H-M   'P 1'
#
loop_
_entity.id
_entity.type
_entity.pdbx_description
1 polymer ?
#
loop_
_entity_poly.entity_id
_entity_poly.type
_entity_poly.pdbx_seq_one_letter_code
_entity_poly.pdbx_strand_id
1 'polypeptide(L)'
;MEEVIDIVVDFEDYFPSMMERHGAQGLLMELCNGFRLLMDGERGLITFESLRMKSVVLGLSDLGDEEIVCMLSEGDLDGDGALNQVEFCILMFRLSPGLLMYAQ
;
A
#
# COMPACT_ATOMS: atom_id res chain seq x y z
N MET A 1 26.87 13.88 2.13
CA MET A 1 26.13 13.08 3.12
C MET A 1 24.71 13.15 2.65
N GLU A 2 24.29 12.18 1.86
CA GLU A 2 22.90 12.10 1.40
C GLU A 2 22.05 11.82 2.63
N GLU A 3 21.18 12.77 2.98
CA GLU A 3 20.11 12.49 3.92
C GLU A 3 19.21 11.45 3.26
N VAL A 4 19.34 10.21 3.72
CA VAL A 4 18.33 9.20 3.49
C VAL A 4 17.15 9.68 4.32
N ILE A 5 16.21 10.37 3.66
CA ILE A 5 14.95 10.75 4.27
C ILE A 5 14.23 9.42 4.47
N ASP A 6 14.32 8.91 5.70
CA ASP A 6 13.50 7.78 6.16
C ASP A 6 12.08 8.34 6.26
N ILE A 7 11.39 8.43 5.12
CA ILE A 7 9.96 8.78 5.06
C ILE A 7 9.24 7.53 5.56
N VAL A 8 9.26 7.37 6.87
CA VAL A 8 8.37 6.46 7.56
C VAL A 8 6.99 7.07 7.42
N VAL A 9 6.30 6.73 6.33
CA VAL A 9 4.84 6.76 6.35
C VAL A 9 4.48 5.91 7.56
N ASP A 10 3.90 6.52 8.59
CA ASP A 10 3.49 5.82 9.80
C ASP A 10 2.32 4.89 9.44
N PHE A 11 2.67 3.74 8.87
CA PHE A 11 1.74 2.72 8.47
C PHE A 11 1.37 1.94 9.71
N GLU A 12 0.16 2.19 10.21
CA GLU A 12 -0.35 1.45 11.34
C GLU A 12 -0.63 0.00 10.92
N ASP A 13 0.14 -0.93 11.49
CA ASP A 13 0.12 -2.34 11.11
C ASP A 13 -1.06 -3.08 11.75
N TYR A 14 -2.19 -3.11 11.03
CA TYR A 14 -3.38 -3.85 11.45
C TYR A 14 -3.36 -5.33 11.04
N PHE A 15 -2.38 -5.77 10.26
CA PHE A 15 -2.40 -7.09 9.64
C PHE A 15 -2.32 -8.25 10.63
N PRO A 16 -1.54 -8.19 11.73
CA PRO A 16 -1.53 -9.24 12.75
C PRO A 16 -2.93 -9.49 13.34
N SER A 17 -3.67 -8.43 13.63
CA SER A 17 -5.03 -8.53 14.18
C SER A 17 -6.02 -9.11 13.17
N MET A 18 -5.86 -8.76 11.89
CA MET A 18 -6.69 -9.27 10.81
C MET A 18 -6.42 -10.74 10.53
N MET A 19 -5.15 -11.15 10.58
CA MET A 19 -4.71 -12.55 10.49
C MET A 19 -5.26 -13.40 11.63
N GLU A 20 -5.23 -12.90 12.87
CA GLU A 20 -5.79 -13.60 14.03
C GLU A 20 -7.30 -13.85 13.87
N ARG A 21 -8.04 -12.87 13.35
CA ARG A 21 -9.51 -12.93 13.24
C ARG A 21 -10.02 -13.67 12.01
N HIS A 22 -9.37 -13.48 10.86
CA HIS A 22 -9.85 -13.93 9.55
C HIS A 22 -8.91 -14.90 8.84
N GLY A 23 -7.73 -15.17 9.41
CA GLY A 23 -6.71 -16.03 8.81
C GLY A 23 -6.06 -15.43 7.56
N ALA A 24 -5.13 -16.18 6.98
CA ALA A 24 -4.37 -15.75 5.79
C ALA A 24 -5.28 -15.48 4.58
N GLN A 25 -6.31 -16.30 4.36
CA GLN A 25 -7.25 -16.08 3.27
C GLN A 25 -8.05 -14.78 3.46
N GLY A 26 -8.42 -14.45 4.70
CA GLY A 26 -9.10 -13.21 5.03
C GLY A 26 -8.22 -11.99 4.76
N LEU A 27 -6.97 -12.02 5.23
CA LEU A 27 -6.01 -10.94 4.96
C LEU A 27 -5.83 -10.72 3.45
N LEU A 28 -5.63 -11.79 2.68
CA LEU A 28 -5.46 -11.69 1.22
C LEU A 28 -6.69 -11.09 0.53
N MET A 29 -7.90 -11.46 0.96
CA MET A 29 -9.14 -10.87 0.43
C MET A 29 -9.21 -9.36 0.70
N GLU A 30 -8.81 -8.94 1.89
CA GLU A 30 -8.85 -7.55 2.31
C GLU A 30 -7.80 -6.70 1.59
N LEU A 31 -6.61 -7.25 1.34
CA LEU A 31 -5.63 -6.65 0.44
C LEU A 31 -6.17 -6.49 -0.98
N CYS A 32 -6.86 -7.51 -1.52
CA CYS A 32 -7.49 -7.42 -2.83
C CYS A 32 -8.59 -6.35 -2.88
N ASN A 33 -9.36 -6.21 -1.80
CA ASN A 33 -10.41 -5.21 -1.69
C ASN A 33 -9.82 -3.80 -1.59
N GLY A 34 -8.76 -3.62 -0.79
CA GLY A 34 -8.01 -2.36 -0.71
C GLY A 34 -7.42 -1.95 -2.05
N PHE A 35 -6.82 -2.89 -2.79
CA PHE A 35 -6.33 -2.64 -4.14
C PHE A 35 -7.44 -2.14 -5.07
N ARG A 36 -8.58 -2.85 -5.14
CA ARG A 36 -9.73 -2.45 -5.97
C ARG A 36 -10.31 -1.11 -5.57
N LEU A 37 -10.27 -0.80 -4.28
CA LEU A 37 -10.73 0.48 -3.77
C LEU A 37 -9.85 1.61 -4.28
N LEU A 38 -8.52 1.41 -4.35
CA LEU A 38 -7.49 2.40 -4.71
C LEU A 38 -7.20 2.50 -6.22
N MET A 39 -7.44 1.44 -6.99
CA MET A 39 -7.06 1.40 -8.40
C MET A 39 -7.90 2.35 -9.28
N ASP A 40 -7.28 2.83 -10.34
CA ASP A 40 -7.96 3.33 -11.52
C ASP A 40 -8.78 2.19 -12.16
N GLY A 41 -10.07 2.43 -12.37
CA GLY A 41 -10.99 1.40 -12.87
C GLY A 41 -10.78 1.04 -14.33
N GLU A 42 -10.29 1.97 -15.14
CA GLU A 42 -10.05 1.74 -16.57
C GLU A 42 -8.68 1.11 -16.80
N ARG A 43 -7.65 1.58 -16.07
CA ARG A 43 -6.28 1.05 -16.20
C ARG A 43 -6.07 -0.25 -15.45
N GLY A 44 -6.83 -0.51 -14.38
CA GLY A 44 -6.64 -1.68 -13.52
C GLY A 44 -5.38 -1.62 -12.66
N LEU A 45 -4.85 -0.42 -12.43
CA LEU A 45 -3.62 -0.14 -11.69
C LEU A 45 -3.89 0.97 -10.67
N ILE A 46 -3.16 1.00 -9.57
CA ILE A 46 -3.14 2.17 -8.69
C ILE A 46 -2.21 3.20 -9.33
N THR A 47 -2.77 4.32 -9.76
CA THR A 47 -2.03 5.42 -10.36
C THR A 47 -1.90 6.57 -9.37
N PHE A 48 -1.02 7.53 -9.67
CA PHE A 48 -0.94 8.77 -8.89
C PHE A 48 -2.30 9.45 -8.74
N GLU A 49 -3.02 9.62 -9.85
CA GLU A 49 -4.33 10.29 -9.83
C GLU A 49 -5.39 9.48 -9.07
N SER A 50 -5.42 8.15 -9.25
CA SER A 50 -6.40 7.32 -8.56
C SER A 50 -6.13 7.33 -7.06
N LEU A 51 -4.88 7.14 -6.64
CA LEU A 51 -4.49 7.12 -5.24
C LEU A 51 -4.78 8.47 -4.58
N ARG A 52 -4.43 9.59 -5.23
CA ARG A 52 -4.70 10.95 -4.75
C ARG A 52 -6.18 11.24 -4.57
N MET A 53 -7.01 10.87 -5.55
CA MET A 53 -8.45 11.11 -5.46
C MET A 53 -9.07 10.27 -4.35
N LYS A 54 -8.68 9.00 -4.26
CA LYS A 54 -9.31 8.03 -3.37
C LYS A 54 -8.82 8.19 -1.93
N SER A 55 -7.57 8.62 -1.70
CA SER A 55 -7.07 8.96 -0.37
C SER A 55 -7.93 10.06 0.27
N VAL A 56 -8.24 11.12 -0.47
CA VAL A 56 -9.14 12.19 -0.02
C VAL A 56 -10.54 11.68 0.31
N VAL A 57 -11.11 10.81 -0.54
CA VAL A 57 -12.44 10.21 -0.30
C VAL A 57 -12.45 9.33 0.95
N LEU A 58 -11.33 8.68 1.27
CA LEU A 58 -11.17 7.85 2.46
C LEU A 58 -10.80 8.66 3.72
N GLY A 59 -10.75 9.98 3.62
CA GLY A 59 -10.44 10.87 4.74
C GLY A 59 -8.93 10.99 5.03
N LEU A 60 -8.08 10.48 4.14
CA LEU A 60 -6.62 10.60 4.20
C LEU A 60 -6.15 11.87 3.46
N SER A 61 -6.81 13.00 3.74
CA SER A 61 -6.58 14.28 3.06
C SER A 61 -5.20 14.88 3.34
N ASP A 62 -4.49 14.36 4.35
CA ASP A 62 -3.15 14.80 4.74
C ASP A 62 -2.05 14.12 3.90
N LEU A 63 -2.39 13.16 3.03
CA LEU A 63 -1.45 12.60 2.05
C LEU A 63 -1.20 13.63 0.94
N GLY A 64 -0.02 14.24 0.97
CA GLY A 64 0.45 15.15 -0.05
C GLY A 64 0.91 14.41 -1.31
N ASP A 65 1.13 15.20 -2.37
CA ASP A 65 1.57 14.68 -3.65
C ASP A 65 2.95 13.99 -3.53
N GLU A 66 3.82 14.48 -2.65
CA GLU A 66 5.16 13.89 -2.40
C GLU A 66 5.06 12.52 -1.74
N GLU A 67 4.20 12.35 -0.74
CA GLU A 67 3.98 11.06 -0.08
C GLU A 67 3.39 10.04 -1.04
N ILE A 68 2.46 10.46 -1.91
CA ILE A 68 1.87 9.59 -2.94
C ILE A 68 2.92 9.12 -3.93
N VAL A 69 3.80 10.02 -4.40
CA VAL A 69 4.91 9.65 -5.29
C VAL A 69 5.85 8.67 -4.60
N CYS A 70 6.17 8.89 -3.31
CA CYS A 70 6.99 7.96 -2.54
C CYS A 70 6.35 6.58 -2.42
N MET A 71 5.05 6.52 -2.10
CA MET A 71 4.31 5.26 -2.00
C MET A 71 4.33 4.46 -3.31
N LEU A 72 4.13 5.13 -4.45
CA LEU A 72 4.19 4.47 -5.75
C LEU A 72 5.62 4.00 -6.05
N SER A 73 6.61 4.88 -5.86
CA SER A 73 8.02 4.57 -6.16
C SER A 73 8.56 3.43 -5.31
N GLU A 74 8.10 3.28 -4.07
CA GLU A 74 8.54 2.22 -3.16
C GLU A 74 7.96 0.84 -3.53
N GLY A 75 6.77 0.82 -4.15
CA GLY A 75 6.05 -0.39 -4.53
C GLY A 75 6.19 -0.80 -5.99
N ASP A 76 6.51 0.13 -6.89
CA ASP A 76 6.63 -0.08 -8.33
C ASP A 76 7.92 -0.86 -8.64
N LEU A 77 7.76 -2.16 -8.95
CA LEU A 77 8.88 -3.07 -9.17
C LEU A 77 9.26 -3.19 -10.63
N ASP A 78 8.34 -2.90 -11.55
CA ASP A 78 8.56 -2.96 -12.99
C ASP A 78 8.88 -1.61 -13.64
N GLY A 79 8.67 -0.51 -12.92
CA GLY A 79 9.01 0.86 -13.32
C GLY A 79 7.98 1.52 -14.23
N ASP A 80 6.72 1.07 -14.23
CA ASP A 80 5.65 1.65 -15.05
C ASP A 80 5.02 2.93 -14.46
N GLY A 81 5.42 3.30 -13.24
CA GLY A 81 4.94 4.47 -12.50
C GLY A 81 3.59 4.27 -11.81
N ALA A 82 3.13 3.04 -11.69
CA ALA A 82 1.88 2.64 -11.04
C ALA A 82 2.11 1.38 -10.19
N LEU A 83 1.06 0.94 -9.47
CA LEU A 83 1.09 -0.36 -8.79
C LEU A 83 0.07 -1.29 -9.40
N ASN A 84 0.53 -2.45 -9.83
CA ASN A 84 -0.33 -3.59 -10.05
C ASN A 84 -0.68 -4.29 -8.71
N GLN A 85 -1.59 -5.26 -8.76
CA GLN A 85 -2.08 -5.92 -7.55
C GLN A 85 -0.98 -6.66 -6.76
N VAL A 86 0.00 -7.25 -7.46
CA VAL A 86 1.09 -8.00 -6.83
C VAL A 86 2.03 -7.04 -6.10
N GLU A 87 2.41 -5.95 -6.77
CA GLU A 87 3.25 -4.88 -6.21
C GLU A 87 2.63 -4.25 -4.97
N PHE A 88 1.33 -3.90 -5.05
CA PHE A 88 0.58 -3.38 -3.91
C PHE A 88 0.62 -4.35 -2.73
N CYS A 89 0.35 -5.64 -2.96
CA CYS A 89 0.40 -6.64 -1.90
C CYS A 89 1.81 -6.72 -1.29
N ILE A 90 2.86 -6.80 -2.11
CA ILE A 90 4.26 -6.86 -1.66
C ILE A 90 4.61 -5.64 -0.81
N LEU A 91 4.28 -4.44 -1.28
CA LEU A 91 4.48 -3.19 -0.53
C LEU A 91 3.79 -3.27 0.84
N MET A 92 2.51 -3.64 0.88
CA MET A 92 1.75 -3.77 2.12
C MET A 92 2.36 -4.79 3.10
N PHE A 93 2.87 -5.93 2.60
CA PHE A 93 3.58 -6.90 3.45
C PHE A 93 4.92 -6.36 3.97
N ARG A 94 5.66 -5.59 3.15
CA ARG A 94 6.93 -4.98 3.56
C ARG A 94 6.73 -3.92 4.64
N LEU A 95 5.61 -3.20 4.59
CA LEU A 95 5.22 -2.20 5.59
C LEU A 95 4.63 -2.81 6.87
N SER A 96 4.41 -4.14 6.91
CA SER A 96 3.92 -4.87 8.09
C SER A 96 5.06 -5.65 8.76
N PRO A 97 5.86 -5.00 9.64
CA PRO A 97 6.90 -5.69 10.39
C PRO A 97 6.32 -6.81 11.26
N GLY A 98 5.08 -6.68 11.73
CA GLY A 98 4.40 -7.69 12.51
C GLY A 98 4.26 -9.02 11.77
N LEU A 99 4.01 -9.02 10.46
CA LEU A 99 3.94 -10.25 9.67
C LEU A 99 5.30 -10.80 9.27
N LEU A 100 6.29 -9.95 9.01
CA LEU A 100 7.64 -10.38 8.67
C LEU A 100 8.29 -11.18 9.81
N MET A 101 7.90 -10.92 11.07
CA MET A 101 8.39 -11.68 12.23
C MET A 101 7.84 -13.11 12.34
N TYR A 102 6.74 -13.47 11.65
CA TYR A 102 6.16 -14.83 11.69
C TYR A 102 6.70 -15.77 10.60
N ALA A 103 7.58 -15.30 9.71
CA ALA A 103 8.11 -16.08 8.58
C ALA A 103 9.39 -16.90 8.91
N GLN A 104 9.57 -17.34 10.16
CA GLN A 104 10.68 -18.22 10.57
C GLN A 104 10.28 -19.69 10.67
#